data_AF-A0A2V8X8Z8-F1
#
_entry.id   AF-A0A2V8X8Z8-F1
#
_cell.length_a   1.000
_cell.length_b   1.000
_cell.length_c   1.000
_cell.angle_alpha   90.00
_cell.angle_beta   90.00
_cell.angle_gamma   90.00
#
_symmetry.space_group_name_H-M   'P 1'
#
loop_
_entity.id
_entity.type
_entity.pdbx_description
1 polymer ?
#
loop_
_entity_poly.entity_id
_entity_poly.type
_entity_poly.pdbx_seq_one_letter_code
_entity_poly.pdbx_strand_id
1 'polypeptide(L)'
;MFYARLHVTFVGVIATLVDSVVVAEFAGYCLHRLLHSDKFPALSRGHLIHHFLVYGPTQPMRAGEYHDATDHRFSLDNVGIEWLAPSAIILLFCWAAMGLLSVLPVYQALSLCTLLGWPILMFSYLHDRMHTENFWMTRVPLFRSWFLKARRLHDIHHRSVNSKGFMDTNFGIGFYIFDRCFRTLAKRHRAFNWQGYQSAIERYGLDESELVSLRGCSKALFHKEIGSRTVSQNTNRQMFNQMNTLRQGMPRQNVH
;
A
#
# COMPACT_ATOMS: atom_id res chain seq x y z
N MET A 1 -11.42 -31.78 35.13
CA MET A 1 -10.70 -32.60 34.13
C MET A 1 -10.09 -31.69 33.05
N PHE A 2 -9.03 -30.96 33.37
CA PHE A 2 -8.46 -29.87 32.52
C PHE A 2 -7.08 -30.22 31.93
N TYR A 3 -6.87 -31.50 31.59
CA TYR A 3 -5.61 -31.98 30.99
C TYR A 3 -5.91 -32.98 29.86
N ALA A 4 -6.86 -32.64 28.99
CA ALA A 4 -6.87 -33.23 27.66
C ALA A 4 -5.67 -32.65 26.90
N ARG A 5 -4.60 -33.45 26.85
CA ARG A 5 -3.29 -33.21 26.24
C ARG A 5 -3.37 -32.25 25.04
N LEU A 6 -2.74 -31.08 25.18
CA LEU A 6 -2.36 -30.18 24.09
C LEU A 6 -1.29 -30.87 23.23
N HIS A 7 -1.66 -31.89 22.45
CA HIS A 7 -0.76 -32.46 21.44
C HIS A 7 -0.73 -31.52 20.23
N VAL A 8 -0.06 -30.39 20.42
CA VAL A 8 0.44 -29.58 19.30
C VAL A 8 1.49 -30.41 18.60
N THR A 9 1.27 -30.72 17.34
CA THR A 9 2.22 -31.50 16.53
C THR A 9 2.90 -30.56 15.54
N PHE A 10 4.14 -30.87 15.19
CA PHE A 10 4.86 -30.14 14.14
C PHE A 10 4.08 -30.12 12.83
N VAL A 11 3.52 -31.28 12.42
CA VAL A 11 2.69 -31.38 11.22
C VAL A 11 1.44 -30.50 11.31
N GLY A 12 0.76 -30.48 12.45
CA GLY A 12 -0.41 -29.64 12.67
C GLY A 12 -0.09 -28.15 12.60
N VAL A 13 1.06 -27.72 13.15
CA VAL A 13 1.54 -26.34 13.04
C VAL A 13 1.79 -25.99 11.58
N ILE A 14 2.55 -26.80 10.84
CA ILE A 14 2.86 -26.52 9.43
C ILE A 14 1.59 -26.50 8.58
N ALA A 15 0.68 -27.46 8.76
CA ALA A 15 -0.60 -27.50 8.05
C ALA A 15 -1.43 -26.25 8.34
N THR A 16 -1.53 -25.85 9.62
CA THR A 16 -2.25 -24.62 10.02
C THR A 16 -1.68 -23.40 9.31
N LEU A 17 -0.36 -23.22 9.31
CA LEU A 17 0.27 -22.06 8.67
C LEU A 17 0.04 -22.05 7.14
N VAL A 18 0.22 -23.18 6.47
CA VAL A 18 0.04 -23.30 5.02
C VAL A 18 -1.42 -23.06 4.64
N ASP A 19 -2.36 -23.69 5.33
CA ASP A 19 -3.79 -23.54 5.06
C ASP A 19 -4.23 -22.09 5.31
N SER A 20 -3.78 -21.46 6.39
CA SER A 20 -4.05 -20.04 6.66
C SER A 20 -3.51 -19.11 5.58
N VAL A 21 -2.30 -19.36 5.06
CA VAL A 21 -1.75 -18.59 3.92
C VAL A 21 -2.60 -18.77 2.67
N VAL A 22 -3.00 -20.00 2.35
CA VAL A 22 -3.86 -20.29 1.19
C VAL A 22 -5.22 -19.59 1.33
N VAL A 23 -5.83 -19.66 2.51
CA VAL A 23 -7.09 -18.97 2.82
C VAL A 23 -6.92 -17.46 2.71
N ALA A 24 -5.83 -16.89 3.24
CA ALA A 24 -5.57 -15.45 3.17
C ALA A 24 -5.40 -14.97 1.72
N GLU A 25 -4.61 -15.68 0.90
CA GLU A 25 -4.43 -15.37 -0.52
C GLU A 25 -5.76 -15.48 -1.29
N PHE A 26 -6.57 -16.51 -0.99
CA PHE A 26 -7.86 -16.70 -1.65
C PHE A 26 -8.86 -15.61 -1.27
N ALA A 27 -8.99 -15.32 0.02
CA ALA A 27 -9.88 -14.29 0.53
C ALA A 27 -9.46 -12.90 0.03
N GLY A 28 -8.15 -12.60 0.05
CA GLY A 28 -7.60 -11.36 -0.49
C GLY A 28 -7.85 -11.23 -2.00
N TYR A 29 -7.67 -12.30 -2.78
CA TYR A 29 -8.03 -12.32 -4.20
C TYR A 29 -9.53 -12.04 -4.43
N CYS A 30 -10.41 -12.69 -3.67
CA CYS A 30 -11.85 -12.49 -3.77
C CYS A 30 -12.27 -11.07 -3.38
N LEU A 31 -11.70 -10.54 -2.30
CA LEU A 31 -11.95 -9.18 -1.84
C LEU A 31 -11.45 -8.16 -2.86
N HIS A 32 -10.24 -8.33 -3.39
CA HIS A 32 -9.71 -7.46 -4.43
C HIS A 32 -10.63 -7.42 -5.66
N ARG A 33 -11.09 -8.60 -6.11
CA ARG A 33 -12.06 -8.70 -7.20
C ARG A 33 -13.41 -8.04 -6.85
N LEU A 34 -13.87 -8.15 -5.59
CA LEU A 34 -15.08 -7.47 -5.13
C LEU A 34 -14.94 -5.95 -5.25
N LEU A 35 -13.81 -5.40 -4.84
CA LEU A 35 -13.50 -3.97 -4.91
C LEU A 35 -13.37 -3.44 -6.35
N HIS A 36 -13.13 -4.31 -7.33
CA HIS A 36 -13.20 -3.96 -8.76
C HIS A 36 -14.56 -4.23 -9.41
N SER A 37 -15.51 -4.82 -8.69
CA SER A 37 -16.75 -5.32 -9.30
C SER A 37 -17.90 -4.31 -9.35
N ASP A 38 -17.78 -3.17 -8.68
CA ASP A 38 -18.85 -2.17 -8.48
C ASP A 38 -20.10 -2.67 -7.75
N LYS A 39 -20.07 -3.89 -7.19
CA LYS A 39 -21.20 -4.42 -6.40
C LYS A 39 -21.49 -3.57 -5.17
N PHE A 40 -20.45 -2.98 -4.60
CA PHE A 40 -20.54 -2.01 -3.51
C PHE A 40 -19.78 -0.76 -3.94
N PRO A 41 -20.46 0.23 -4.56
CA PRO A 41 -19.79 1.38 -5.18
C PRO A 41 -18.92 2.17 -4.19
N ALA A 42 -19.37 2.33 -2.94
CA ALA A 42 -18.60 3.04 -1.91
C ALA A 42 -17.26 2.34 -1.58
N LEU A 43 -17.26 1.00 -1.45
CA LEU A 43 -16.03 0.24 -1.21
C LEU A 43 -15.14 0.25 -2.46
N SER A 44 -15.75 0.10 -3.63
CA SER A 44 -15.04 0.08 -4.91
C SER A 44 -14.34 1.40 -5.18
N ARG A 45 -15.01 2.55 -4.96
CA ARG A 45 -14.44 3.88 -5.17
C ARG A 45 -13.13 4.06 -4.41
N GLY A 46 -13.09 3.66 -3.13
CA GLY A 46 -11.90 3.84 -2.31
C GLY A 46 -10.66 3.14 -2.85
N HIS A 47 -10.84 1.89 -3.30
CA HIS A 47 -9.78 1.14 -3.97
C HIS A 47 -9.46 1.70 -5.37
N LEU A 48 -10.44 2.26 -6.06
CA LEU A 48 -10.25 2.76 -7.42
C LEU A 48 -9.59 4.13 -7.50
N ILE A 49 -9.57 4.92 -6.41
CA ILE A 49 -8.67 6.09 -6.29
C ILE A 49 -7.21 5.66 -6.50
N HIS A 50 -6.78 4.56 -5.87
CA HIS A 50 -5.44 4.00 -6.05
C HIS A 50 -5.17 3.66 -7.53
N HIS A 51 -6.15 3.05 -8.20
CA HIS A 51 -6.03 2.55 -9.56
C HIS A 51 -6.18 3.57 -10.69
N PHE A 52 -6.91 4.66 -10.48
CA PHE A 52 -7.20 5.62 -11.55
C PHE A 52 -6.60 6.99 -11.28
N LEU A 53 -6.50 7.41 -10.01
CA LEU A 53 -5.95 8.72 -9.66
C LEU A 53 -4.47 8.62 -9.29
N VAL A 54 -4.11 7.77 -8.33
CA VAL A 54 -2.74 7.76 -7.76
C VAL A 54 -1.75 7.05 -8.67
N TYR A 55 -2.06 5.79 -9.02
CA TYR A 55 -1.28 4.96 -9.94
C TYR A 55 -2.10 4.61 -11.18
N GLY A 56 -2.80 5.63 -11.70
CA GLY A 56 -3.62 5.55 -12.90
C GLY A 56 -2.85 5.29 -14.19
N PRO A 57 -3.55 4.92 -15.27
CA PRO A 57 -2.95 4.75 -16.61
C PRO A 57 -2.18 5.99 -17.11
N THR A 58 -2.55 7.18 -16.65
CA THR A 58 -1.96 8.48 -16.98
C THR A 58 -0.81 8.89 -16.05
N GLN A 59 -0.59 8.14 -14.96
CA GLN A 59 0.39 8.46 -13.93
C GLN A 59 1.63 7.55 -13.99
N PRO A 60 2.76 7.98 -13.42
CA PRO A 60 3.89 7.08 -13.16
C PRO A 60 3.45 5.93 -12.23
N MET A 61 3.85 4.69 -12.57
CA MET A 61 3.61 3.53 -11.69
C MET A 61 4.57 3.48 -10.50
N ARG A 62 5.61 4.32 -10.50
CA ARG A 62 6.60 4.41 -9.44
C ARG A 62 6.92 5.84 -9.06
N ALA A 63 7.24 6.01 -7.79
CA ALA A 63 7.83 7.23 -7.23
C ALA A 63 8.89 6.87 -6.17
N GLY A 64 9.68 7.86 -5.75
CA GLY A 64 10.68 7.68 -4.69
C GLY A 64 10.07 7.25 -3.35
N GLU A 65 8.85 7.71 -3.09
CA GLU A 65 8.04 7.34 -1.92
C GLU A 65 6.66 6.83 -2.35
N TYR A 66 6.01 6.07 -1.48
CA TYR A 66 4.66 5.58 -1.74
C TYR A 66 3.66 6.72 -1.55
N HIS A 67 2.83 6.96 -2.57
CA HIS A 67 1.68 7.84 -2.47
C HIS A 67 0.47 7.05 -1.96
N ASP A 68 -0.11 7.51 -0.86
CA ASP A 68 -1.22 6.87 -0.17
C ASP A 68 -2.57 7.32 -0.76
N ALA A 69 -3.36 6.37 -1.22
CA ALA A 69 -4.71 6.63 -1.73
C ALA A 69 -5.73 6.91 -0.60
N THR A 70 -5.35 6.67 0.66
CA THR A 70 -6.20 6.84 1.84
C THR A 70 -6.00 8.17 2.56
N ASP A 71 -5.07 9.02 2.10
CA ASP A 71 -4.88 10.36 2.65
C ASP A 71 -6.23 11.10 2.78
N HIS A 72 -6.47 11.69 3.95
CA HIS A 72 -7.73 12.36 4.34
C HIS A 72 -8.98 11.48 4.45
N ARG A 73 -8.85 10.16 4.41
CA ARG A 73 -9.94 9.20 4.65
C ARG A 73 -9.66 8.39 5.93
N PHE A 74 -10.68 7.72 6.43
CA PHE A 74 -10.49 6.81 7.56
C PHE A 74 -9.75 5.55 7.09
N SER A 75 -8.54 5.35 7.60
CA SER A 75 -7.66 4.21 7.32
C SER A 75 -6.90 3.79 8.58
N LEU A 76 -6.36 2.57 8.53
CA LEU A 76 -5.31 2.13 9.44
C LEU A 76 -4.02 2.04 8.61
N ASP A 77 -3.04 2.87 8.93
CA ASP A 77 -1.90 3.17 8.05
C ASP A 77 -2.42 3.57 6.65
N ASN A 78 -2.11 2.78 5.63
CA ASN A 78 -2.55 3.01 4.24
C ASN A 78 -3.66 2.07 3.77
N VAL A 79 -4.34 1.41 4.72
CA VAL A 79 -5.41 0.46 4.45
C VAL A 79 -6.75 1.10 4.76
N GLY A 80 -7.51 1.44 3.71
CA GLY A 80 -8.81 2.09 3.82
C GLY A 80 -9.90 1.18 4.38
N ILE A 81 -11.00 1.78 4.84
CA ILE A 81 -12.15 1.05 5.40
C ILE A 81 -12.75 0.02 4.42
N GLU A 82 -12.62 0.28 3.11
CA GLU A 82 -13.02 -0.62 2.03
C GLU A 82 -12.34 -2.00 2.09
N TRP A 83 -11.15 -2.06 2.67
CA TRP A 83 -10.40 -3.29 2.93
C TRP A 83 -10.62 -3.79 4.35
N LEU A 84 -10.59 -2.89 5.34
CA LEU A 84 -10.65 -3.26 6.76
C LEU A 84 -11.98 -3.91 7.14
N ALA A 85 -13.13 -3.31 6.76
CA ALA A 85 -14.43 -3.80 7.18
C ALA A 85 -14.75 -5.20 6.60
N PRO A 86 -14.57 -5.47 5.30
CA PRO A 86 -14.74 -6.82 4.77
C PRO A 86 -13.74 -7.82 5.35
N SER A 87 -12.48 -7.41 5.59
CA SER A 87 -11.46 -8.28 6.19
C SER A 87 -11.82 -8.68 7.62
N ALA A 88 -12.36 -7.76 8.43
CA ALA A 88 -12.83 -8.07 9.77
C ALA A 88 -13.99 -9.09 9.77
N ILE A 89 -14.92 -8.96 8.82
CA ILE A 89 -16.02 -9.93 8.65
C ILE A 89 -15.48 -11.31 8.25
N ILE A 90 -14.54 -11.36 7.29
CA ILE A 90 -13.88 -12.60 6.87
C ILE A 90 -13.15 -13.26 8.04
N LEU A 91 -12.38 -12.50 8.81
CA LEU A 91 -11.64 -13.01 9.97
C LEU A 91 -12.58 -13.56 11.04
N LEU A 92 -13.67 -12.85 11.34
CA LEU A 92 -14.71 -13.32 12.26
C LEU A 92 -15.33 -14.63 11.78
N PHE A 93 -15.64 -14.75 10.49
CA PHE A 93 -16.16 -15.98 9.90
C PHE A 93 -15.17 -17.14 10.00
N CYS A 94 -13.89 -16.91 9.67
CA CYS A 94 -12.83 -17.90 9.83
C CYS A 94 -12.68 -18.35 11.29
N TRP A 95 -12.72 -17.41 12.23
CA TRP A 95 -12.64 -17.73 13.66
C TRP A 95 -13.84 -18.56 14.12
N ALA A 96 -15.06 -18.16 13.76
CA ALA A 96 -16.28 -18.89 14.07
C ALA A 96 -16.27 -20.30 13.47
N ALA A 97 -15.85 -20.45 12.20
CA ALA A 97 -15.73 -21.74 11.54
C ALA A 97 -14.74 -22.68 12.27
N MET A 98 -13.57 -22.17 12.69
CA MET A 98 -12.64 -22.95 13.49
C MET A 98 -13.22 -23.36 14.85
N GLY A 99 -13.97 -22.46 15.50
CA GLY A 99 -14.69 -22.76 16.74
C GLY A 99 -15.73 -23.86 16.57
N LEU A 100 -16.53 -23.80 15.50
CA LEU A 100 -17.54 -24.82 15.17
C LEU A 100 -16.91 -26.17 14.83
N LEU A 101 -15.77 -26.18 14.14
CA LEU A 101 -15.01 -27.38 13.82
C LEU A 101 -14.17 -27.91 15.01
N SER A 102 -14.31 -27.30 16.20
CA SER A 102 -13.58 -27.68 17.41
C SER A 102 -12.05 -27.71 17.22
N VAL A 103 -11.53 -26.81 16.38
CA VAL A 103 -10.08 -26.64 16.18
C VAL A 103 -9.45 -26.24 17.51
N LEU A 104 -8.33 -26.86 17.88
CA LEU A 104 -7.67 -26.58 19.16
C LEU A 104 -7.28 -25.08 19.27
N PRO A 105 -7.47 -24.42 20.43
CA PRO A 105 -7.24 -22.98 20.56
C PRO A 105 -5.85 -22.49 20.12
N VAL A 106 -4.81 -23.32 20.32
CA VAL A 106 -3.45 -22.99 19.85
C VAL A 106 -3.41 -22.86 18.32
N TYR A 107 -4.03 -23.77 17.58
CA TYR A 107 -4.09 -23.68 16.12
C TYR A 107 -5.00 -22.54 15.65
N GLN A 108 -6.07 -22.23 16.39
CA GLN A 108 -6.86 -21.03 16.11
C GLN A 108 -6.02 -19.76 16.23
N ALA A 109 -5.24 -19.62 17.32
CA ALA A 109 -4.37 -18.48 17.53
C ALA A 109 -3.31 -18.36 16.42
N LEU A 110 -2.63 -19.47 16.08
CA LEU A 110 -1.67 -19.50 14.96
C LEU A 110 -2.33 -19.09 13.63
N SER A 111 -3.52 -19.62 13.36
CA SER A 111 -4.28 -19.31 12.15
C SER A 111 -4.66 -17.84 12.10
N LEU A 112 -5.20 -17.27 13.18
CA LEU A 112 -5.57 -15.85 13.26
C LEU A 112 -4.36 -14.94 13.11
N CYS A 113 -3.23 -15.24 13.76
CA CYS A 113 -1.99 -14.50 13.57
C CYS A 113 -1.53 -14.52 12.10
N THR A 114 -1.68 -15.66 11.43
CA THR A 114 -1.32 -15.81 10.02
C THR A 114 -2.30 -15.09 9.10
N LEU A 115 -3.61 -15.21 9.34
CA LEU A 115 -4.69 -14.54 8.61
C LEU A 115 -4.66 -13.00 8.78
N LEU A 116 -4.00 -12.49 9.82
CA LEU A 116 -3.72 -11.05 9.99
C LEU A 116 -2.39 -10.65 9.37
N GLY A 117 -1.31 -11.36 9.73
CA GLY A 117 0.06 -10.99 9.34
C GLY A 117 0.32 -11.16 7.85
N TRP A 118 -0.23 -12.21 7.22
CA TRP A 118 -0.01 -12.48 5.81
C TRP A 118 -0.65 -11.42 4.89
N PRO A 119 -1.91 -11.00 5.09
CA PRO A 119 -2.46 -9.88 4.34
C PRO A 119 -1.70 -8.56 4.51
N ILE A 120 -1.25 -8.24 5.73
CA ILE A 120 -0.41 -7.06 5.98
C ILE A 120 0.88 -7.15 5.15
N LEU A 121 1.54 -8.31 5.14
CA LEU A 121 2.76 -8.51 4.35
C LEU A 121 2.50 -8.41 2.85
N MET A 122 1.47 -9.06 2.34
CA MET A 122 1.30 -9.29 0.90
C MET A 122 0.43 -8.24 0.20
N PHE A 123 -0.67 -7.82 0.83
CA PHE A 123 -1.66 -6.92 0.25
C PHE A 123 -1.48 -5.46 0.68
N SER A 124 -0.73 -5.19 1.75
CA SER A 124 -0.29 -3.84 2.14
C SER A 124 1.21 -3.67 1.82
N TYR A 125 2.11 -4.17 2.67
CA TYR A 125 3.55 -3.89 2.53
C TYR A 125 4.11 -4.22 1.14
N LEU A 126 3.94 -5.44 0.64
CA LEU A 126 4.49 -5.83 -0.65
C LEU A 126 3.83 -5.04 -1.80
N HIS A 127 2.51 -4.84 -1.72
CA HIS A 127 1.73 -4.07 -2.68
C HIS A 127 2.27 -2.65 -2.85
N ASP A 128 2.50 -1.93 -1.75
CA ASP A 128 3.03 -0.56 -1.78
C ASP A 128 4.42 -0.53 -2.39
N ARG A 129 5.25 -1.52 -2.05
CA ARG A 129 6.62 -1.60 -2.56
C ARG A 129 6.70 -1.89 -4.05
N MET A 130 5.63 -2.41 -4.66
CA MET A 130 5.53 -2.50 -6.13
C MET A 130 5.48 -1.12 -6.80
N HIS A 131 5.00 -0.10 -6.08
CA HIS A 131 4.90 1.28 -6.51
C HIS A 131 6.06 2.18 -6.07
N THR A 132 7.04 1.65 -5.35
CA THR A 132 8.23 2.41 -4.96
C THR A 132 9.43 2.09 -5.84
N GLU A 133 10.27 3.09 -6.06
CA GLU A 133 11.59 2.91 -6.65
C GLU A 133 12.57 2.24 -5.65
N ASN A 134 13.60 1.58 -6.17
CA ASN A 134 14.76 1.10 -5.39
C ASN A 134 14.49 0.11 -4.22
N PHE A 135 13.32 -0.54 -4.20
CA PHE A 135 12.99 -1.56 -3.20
C PHE A 135 14.03 -2.69 -3.13
N TRP A 136 14.39 -3.14 -1.93
CA TRP A 136 15.51 -4.07 -1.72
C TRP A 136 15.35 -5.41 -2.46
N MET A 137 14.12 -5.94 -2.62
CA MET A 137 13.90 -7.19 -3.35
C MET A 137 14.25 -7.08 -4.84
N THR A 138 14.34 -5.86 -5.40
CA THR A 138 14.85 -5.66 -6.76
C THR A 138 16.36 -5.89 -6.86
N ARG A 139 17.09 -5.85 -5.73
CA ARG A 139 18.55 -5.97 -5.65
C ARG A 139 19.01 -7.35 -5.18
N VAL A 140 18.21 -8.04 -4.36
CA VAL A 140 18.58 -9.37 -3.83
C VAL A 140 18.24 -10.47 -4.84
N PRO A 141 19.23 -11.22 -5.37
CA PRO A 141 19.01 -12.19 -6.46
C PRO A 141 17.94 -13.25 -6.17
N LEU A 142 17.87 -13.71 -4.92
CA LEU A 142 16.92 -14.75 -4.49
C LEU A 142 15.46 -14.36 -4.75
N PHE A 143 15.10 -13.10 -4.51
CA PHE A 143 13.71 -12.61 -4.61
C PHE A 143 13.47 -11.79 -5.87
N ARG A 144 14.51 -11.28 -6.52
CA ARG A 144 14.42 -10.35 -7.65
C ARG A 144 13.53 -10.87 -8.77
N SER A 145 13.76 -12.08 -9.24
CA SER A 145 13.01 -12.63 -10.38
C SER A 145 11.52 -12.79 -10.07
N TRP A 146 11.19 -13.26 -8.86
CA TRP A 146 9.81 -13.37 -8.40
C TRP A 146 9.16 -12.00 -8.25
N PHE A 147 9.80 -11.07 -7.54
CA PHE A 147 9.28 -9.74 -7.27
C PHE A 147 9.05 -8.95 -8.56
N LEU A 148 10.02 -8.93 -9.48
CA LEU A 148 9.88 -8.23 -10.76
C LEU A 148 8.74 -8.80 -11.62
N LYS A 149 8.52 -10.11 -11.55
CA LYS A 149 7.40 -10.76 -12.25
C LYS A 149 6.06 -10.41 -11.62
N ALA A 150 5.95 -10.46 -10.30
CA ALA A 150 4.74 -10.07 -9.59
C ALA A 150 4.41 -8.59 -9.84
N ARG A 151 5.40 -7.71 -9.66
CA ARG A 151 5.30 -6.28 -9.95
C ARG A 151 4.87 -5.99 -11.39
N ARG A 152 5.38 -6.74 -12.39
CA ARG A 152 4.93 -6.59 -13.78
C ARG A 152 3.46 -6.98 -13.98
N LEU A 153 2.99 -8.03 -13.33
CA LEU A 153 1.59 -8.47 -13.44
C LEU A 153 0.66 -7.46 -12.75
N HIS A 154 1.10 -6.86 -11.65
CA HIS A 154 0.42 -5.77 -10.97
C HIS A 154 0.39 -4.48 -11.81
N ASP A 155 1.48 -4.12 -12.51
CA ASP A 155 1.44 -3.02 -13.49
C ASP A 155 0.41 -3.26 -14.60
N ILE A 156 0.29 -4.51 -15.06
CA ILE A 156 -0.71 -4.87 -16.07
C ILE A 156 -2.11 -4.67 -15.51
N HIS A 157 -2.35 -5.09 -14.26
CA HIS A 157 -3.62 -4.89 -13.56
C HIS A 157 -4.03 -3.42 -13.54
N HIS A 158 -3.14 -2.53 -13.07
CA HIS A 158 -3.35 -1.08 -12.99
C HIS A 158 -3.65 -0.40 -14.34
N ARG A 159 -3.19 -0.98 -15.45
CA ARG A 159 -3.35 -0.37 -16.79
C ARG A 159 -4.39 -1.06 -17.66
N SER A 160 -4.93 -2.20 -17.24
CA SER A 160 -5.80 -3.05 -18.07
C SER A 160 -7.28 -2.73 -17.82
N VAL A 161 -7.76 -1.67 -18.45
CA VAL A 161 -9.17 -1.24 -18.39
C VAL A 161 -9.93 -1.76 -19.62
N ASN A 162 -11.07 -2.43 -19.42
CA ASN A 162 -11.93 -2.86 -20.52
C ASN A 162 -12.86 -1.72 -21.01
N SER A 163 -13.59 -1.94 -22.10
CA SER A 163 -14.47 -0.92 -22.69
C SER A 163 -15.63 -0.46 -21.79
N LYS A 164 -15.93 -1.21 -20.74
CA LYS A 164 -16.93 -0.86 -19.72
C LYS A 164 -16.31 -0.16 -18.52
N GLY A 165 -15.00 0.13 -18.53
CA GLY A 165 -14.32 0.79 -17.42
C GLY A 165 -14.01 -0.09 -16.22
N PHE A 166 -13.91 -1.41 -16.41
CA PHE A 166 -13.51 -2.34 -15.34
C PHE A 166 -12.08 -2.85 -15.55
N MET A 167 -11.37 -3.06 -14.45
CA MET A 167 -10.11 -3.80 -14.40
C MET A 167 -10.40 -5.25 -14.00
N ASP A 168 -10.34 -6.15 -14.97
CA ASP A 168 -10.86 -7.53 -14.84
C ASP A 168 -9.77 -8.61 -14.87
N THR A 169 -8.52 -8.23 -14.65
CA THR A 169 -7.36 -9.12 -14.75
C THR A 169 -6.36 -8.91 -13.64
N ASN A 170 -5.63 -9.96 -13.24
CA ASN A 170 -4.47 -9.91 -12.33
C ASN A 170 -4.79 -9.37 -10.92
N PHE A 171 -5.75 -9.98 -10.22
CA PHE A 171 -6.14 -9.58 -8.87
C PHE A 171 -5.20 -10.09 -7.77
N GLY A 172 -4.37 -11.10 -8.06
CA GLY A 172 -3.27 -11.47 -7.18
C GLY A 172 -2.26 -10.33 -7.03
N ILE A 173 -1.63 -10.22 -5.86
CA ILE A 173 -0.56 -9.25 -5.62
C ILE A 173 0.80 -9.93 -5.76
N GLY A 174 1.22 -10.72 -4.76
CA GLY A 174 2.50 -11.45 -4.85
C GLY A 174 2.40 -12.83 -5.52
N PHE A 175 1.21 -13.46 -5.45
CA PHE A 175 0.94 -14.74 -6.08
C PHE A 175 -0.30 -14.68 -6.97
N TYR A 176 -0.22 -15.33 -8.13
CA TYR A 176 -1.25 -15.30 -9.19
C TYR A 176 -1.82 -16.69 -9.45
N ILE A 177 -1.89 -17.54 -8.41
CA ILE A 177 -2.44 -18.90 -8.53
C ILE A 177 -3.95 -18.80 -8.78
N PHE A 178 -4.66 -18.00 -7.99
CA PHE A 178 -6.09 -17.81 -8.17
C PHE A 178 -6.44 -17.13 -9.51
N ASP A 179 -5.62 -16.21 -10.01
CA ASP A 179 -5.80 -15.68 -11.35
C ASP A 179 -5.72 -16.75 -12.46
N ARG A 180 -4.89 -17.78 -12.26
CA ARG A 180 -4.87 -18.93 -13.18
C ARG A 180 -6.12 -19.77 -13.03
N CYS A 181 -6.50 -20.11 -11.80
CA CYS A 181 -7.68 -20.93 -11.51
C CYS A 181 -8.96 -20.31 -12.05
N PHE A 182 -9.13 -19.00 -11.88
CA PHE A 182 -10.32 -18.24 -12.29
C PHE A 182 -10.20 -17.55 -13.65
N ARG A 183 -9.10 -17.80 -14.38
CA ARG A 183 -8.85 -17.28 -15.74
C ARG A 183 -8.86 -15.75 -15.84
N THR A 184 -8.36 -15.08 -14.82
CA THR A 184 -8.16 -13.62 -14.79
C THR A 184 -6.71 -13.23 -15.03
N LEU A 185 -5.80 -14.18 -15.30
CA LEU A 185 -4.39 -13.88 -15.57
C LEU A 185 -4.18 -13.25 -16.97
N ALA A 186 -3.69 -12.01 -17.00
CA ALA A 186 -3.18 -11.34 -18.19
C ALA A 186 -1.66 -11.16 -18.13
N LYS A 187 -0.96 -11.62 -19.17
CA LYS A 187 0.52 -11.51 -19.27
C LYS A 187 1.01 -10.31 -20.08
N ARG A 188 0.10 -9.59 -20.73
CA ARG A 188 0.39 -8.45 -21.62
C ARG A 188 -0.54 -7.30 -21.27
N HIS A 189 -0.06 -6.08 -21.45
CA HIS A 189 -0.90 -4.89 -21.36
C HIS A 189 -1.93 -4.91 -22.50
N ARG A 190 -3.15 -4.47 -22.18
CA ARG A 190 -4.10 -4.04 -23.20
C ARG A 190 -3.66 -2.69 -23.76
N ALA A 191 -4.08 -2.38 -24.97
CA ALA A 191 -4.00 -1.01 -25.45
C ALA A 191 -4.81 -0.11 -24.51
N PHE A 192 -4.34 1.12 -24.32
CA PHE A 192 -5.04 2.06 -23.47
C PHE A 192 -6.41 2.38 -24.05
N ASN A 193 -7.44 2.28 -23.21
CA ASN A 193 -8.83 2.42 -23.62
C ASN A 193 -9.42 3.70 -23.02
N TRP A 194 -9.48 4.78 -23.81
CA TRP A 194 -9.98 6.07 -23.34
C TRP A 194 -11.46 6.03 -22.96
N GLN A 195 -12.28 5.31 -23.75
CA GLN A 195 -13.70 5.14 -23.46
C GLN A 195 -13.91 4.44 -22.11
N GLY A 196 -13.20 3.33 -21.90
CA GLY A 196 -13.23 2.61 -20.63
C GLY A 196 -12.75 3.46 -19.46
N TYR A 197 -11.66 4.20 -19.64
CA TYR A 197 -11.14 5.12 -18.62
C TYR A 197 -12.20 6.16 -18.22
N GLN A 198 -12.78 6.89 -19.18
CA GLN A 198 -13.82 7.89 -18.91
C GLN A 198 -15.05 7.28 -18.23
N SER A 199 -15.52 6.11 -18.69
CA SER A 199 -16.62 5.40 -18.04
C SER A 199 -16.33 5.03 -16.58
N ALA A 200 -15.07 4.73 -16.24
CA ALA A 200 -14.69 4.46 -14.85
C ALA A 200 -14.66 5.75 -14.02
N ILE A 201 -14.03 6.81 -14.55
CA ILE A 201 -13.96 8.12 -13.89
C ILE A 201 -15.37 8.64 -13.56
N GLU A 202 -16.29 8.59 -14.51
CA GLU A 202 -17.69 9.00 -14.32
C GLU A 202 -18.42 8.11 -13.29
N ARG A 203 -18.30 6.78 -13.40
CA ARG A 203 -18.99 5.83 -12.51
C ARG A 203 -18.63 6.04 -11.04
N TYR A 204 -17.35 6.27 -10.76
CA TYR A 204 -16.84 6.37 -9.40
C TYR A 204 -16.72 7.82 -8.91
N GLY A 205 -17.09 8.80 -9.74
CA GLY A 205 -16.97 10.22 -9.41
C GLY A 205 -15.55 10.59 -9.00
N LEU A 206 -14.58 10.19 -9.82
CA LEU A 206 -13.16 10.46 -9.58
C LEU A 206 -12.80 11.80 -10.22
N ASP A 207 -12.18 12.69 -9.45
CA ASP A 207 -11.77 14.02 -9.94
C ASP A 207 -10.25 14.16 -9.88
N GLU A 208 -9.64 14.67 -10.95
CA GLU A 208 -8.21 14.99 -10.98
C GLU A 208 -7.84 16.08 -9.95
N SER A 209 -8.80 16.90 -9.49
CA SER A 209 -8.59 17.82 -8.37
C SER A 209 -8.33 17.06 -7.04
N GLU A 210 -8.94 15.87 -6.87
CA GLU A 210 -8.70 14.98 -5.73
C GLU A 210 -7.25 14.46 -5.76
N LEU A 211 -6.71 14.17 -6.95
CA LEU A 211 -5.31 13.78 -7.11
C LEU A 211 -4.34 14.90 -6.67
N VAL A 212 -4.64 16.16 -7.00
CA VAL A 212 -3.82 17.31 -6.57
C VAL A 212 -3.86 17.47 -5.06
N SER A 213 -5.03 17.28 -4.44
CA SER A 213 -5.19 17.30 -2.98
C SER A 213 -4.35 16.22 -2.29
N LEU A 214 -4.44 14.96 -2.76
CA LEU A 214 -3.68 13.82 -2.24
C LEU A 214 -2.15 14.07 -2.34
N ARG A 215 -1.68 14.61 -3.48
CA ARG A 215 -0.25 14.94 -3.67
C ARG A 215 0.22 16.14 -2.83
N GLY A 216 -0.64 17.13 -2.63
CA GLY A 216 -0.32 18.33 -1.85
C GLY A 216 -0.11 18.01 -0.37
N CYS A 217 -0.90 17.09 0.20
CA CYS A 217 -0.79 16.71 1.60
C CYS A 217 0.35 15.74 1.88
N SER A 218 0.58 14.74 1.02
CA SER A 218 1.77 13.89 1.12
C SER A 218 3.04 14.74 1.24
N LYS A 219 3.20 15.77 0.39
CA LYS A 219 4.31 16.73 0.53
C LYS A 219 4.31 17.50 1.87
N ALA A 220 3.16 17.92 2.37
CA ALA A 220 3.04 18.70 3.61
C ALA A 220 3.29 17.87 4.88
N LEU A 221 2.87 16.61 4.91
CA LEU A 221 3.12 15.66 6.00
C LEU A 221 4.59 15.25 6.05
N PHE A 222 5.26 15.10 4.90
CA PHE A 222 6.68 14.73 4.83
C PHE A 222 7.66 15.92 4.81
N HIS A 223 7.20 17.16 4.63
CA HIS A 223 8.03 18.36 4.85
C HIS A 223 7.96 18.93 6.27
N LYS A 224 7.13 18.37 7.15
CA LYS A 224 7.09 18.80 8.55
C LYS A 224 8.14 18.09 9.42
N GLU A 225 9.39 18.06 8.98
CA GLU A 225 10.56 17.94 9.88
C GLU A 225 11.91 18.36 9.28
N ILE A 226 11.96 19.40 8.43
CA ILE A 226 13.22 20.13 8.17
C ILE A 226 12.93 21.63 8.24
N GLY A 227 12.52 22.10 9.42
CA GLY A 227 12.09 23.49 9.57
C GLY A 227 11.98 23.98 11.01
N SER A 228 12.77 23.47 11.96
CA SER A 228 12.85 24.09 13.30
C SER A 228 14.23 24.08 13.96
N ARG A 229 15.32 23.95 13.19
CA ARG A 229 16.69 24.17 13.71
C ARG A 229 17.58 25.10 12.90
N THR A 230 17.00 25.89 11.99
CA THR A 230 17.77 26.86 11.20
C THR A 230 17.21 28.29 11.27
N VAL A 231 16.61 28.65 12.40
CA VAL A 231 16.37 30.06 12.77
C VAL A 231 16.85 30.28 14.21
N SER A 232 18.12 29.93 14.48
CA SER A 232 18.87 30.43 15.64
C SER A 232 20.37 30.51 15.35
N GLN A 233 20.72 30.84 14.09
CA GLN A 233 22.12 31.11 13.70
C GLN A 233 22.30 32.38 12.87
N ASN A 234 21.23 33.07 12.46
CA ASN A 234 21.34 34.36 11.78
C ASN A 234 21.25 35.58 12.71
N THR A 235 20.85 35.42 13.96
CA THR A 235 20.86 36.52 14.95
C THR A 235 22.25 36.76 15.56
N ASN A 236 23.11 35.74 15.63
CA ASN A 236 24.48 35.91 16.14
C ASN A 236 25.49 36.42 15.10
N ARG A 237 25.19 36.30 13.79
CA ARG A 237 26.10 36.78 12.73
C ARG A 237 25.91 38.27 12.40
N GLN A 238 24.73 38.84 12.67
CA GLN A 238 24.50 40.28 12.52
C GLN A 238 25.01 41.11 13.70
N MET A 239 25.05 40.58 14.93
CA MET A 239 25.69 41.29 16.05
C MET A 239 27.22 41.30 15.97
N PHE A 240 27.85 40.26 15.42
CA PHE A 240 29.32 40.21 15.32
C PHE A 240 29.89 41.13 14.22
N ASN A 241 29.11 41.43 13.17
CA ASN A 241 29.52 42.34 12.09
C ASN A 241 29.25 43.82 12.38
N GLN A 242 28.41 44.15 13.36
CA GLN A 242 28.24 45.54 13.84
C GLN A 242 29.28 45.96 14.87
N MET A 243 29.96 45.02 15.55
CA MET A 243 31.06 45.34 16.48
C MET A 243 32.42 45.53 15.80
N ASN A 244 32.64 44.98 14.61
CA ASN A 244 33.92 45.12 13.89
C ASN A 244 34.03 46.40 13.03
N THR A 245 32.93 47.04 12.70
CA THR A 245 32.91 48.33 11.96
C THR A 245 33.12 49.55 12.86
N LEU A 246 33.02 49.41 14.18
CA LEU A 246 33.32 50.49 15.15
C LEU A 246 34.80 50.54 15.61
N ARG A 247 35.65 49.61 15.14
CA ARG A 247 37.07 49.51 15.57
C ARG A 247 38.11 49.92 14.54
N GLN A 248 37.71 50.36 13.33
CA GLN A 248 38.64 50.74 12.26
C GLN A 248 38.56 52.22 11.84
N GLY A 249 37.87 53.06 12.62
CA GLY A 249 37.65 54.48 12.30
C GLY A 249 38.39 55.48 13.20
N MET A 250 39.58 55.17 13.71
CA MET A 250 40.40 56.19 14.41
C MET A 250 41.77 56.40 13.74
N PRO A 251 42.16 57.66 13.46
CA PRO A 251 43.33 58.01 12.67
C PRO A 251 44.63 57.82 13.47
N ARG A 252 45.64 57.19 12.86
CA ARG A 252 47.01 57.28 13.35
C ARG A 252 47.59 58.63 12.93
N GLN A 253 47.80 59.51 13.91
CA GLN A 253 48.69 60.66 13.78
C GLN A 253 50.14 60.17 13.66
N ASN A 254 50.84 60.70 12.66
CA ASN A 254 52.30 60.68 12.58
C ASN A 254 52.89 61.51 13.73
N VAL A 255 54.08 61.14 14.23
CA VAL A 255 55.25 62.01 14.48
C VAL A 255 56.44 61.13 14.90
N HIS A 256 57.54 61.34 14.17
CA HIS A 256 58.98 61.13 14.45
C HIS A 256 59.47 60.12 15.49
#